data_AF-A0A1F4Q1S0-F1
#
_entry.id   AF-A0A1F4Q1S0-F1
#
_cell.length_a   1.000
_cell.length_b   1.000
_cell.length_c   1.000
_cell.angle_alpha   90.00
_cell.angle_beta   90.00
_cell.angle_gamma   90.00
#
_symmetry.space_group_name_H-M   'P 1'
#
loop_
_entity.id
_entity.type
_entity.pdbx_description
1 polymer ?
#
loop_
_entity_poly.entity_id
_entity_poly.type
_entity_poly.pdbx_seq_one_letter_code
_entity_poly.pdbx_strand_id
1 'polypeptide(L)'
;MSRNVNFRKAVSILLLFLFLAGVHLFIYAQNITLKYRITDLKIKLAELTSARQALGSRAAREEDLAYVEKIAKSKLGMIYPADITYIVEENQAPKKPPGRPE
;
A
#
# COMPACT_ATOMS: atom_id res chain seq x y z
N MET A 1 -33.96 -53.83 -36.46
CA MET A 1 -33.17 -53.61 -35.23
C MET A 1 -32.05 -52.55 -35.36
N SER A 2 -31.35 -52.45 -36.50
CA SER A 2 -30.18 -51.55 -36.67
C SER A 2 -30.48 -50.02 -36.55
N ARG A 3 -31.65 -49.54 -37.03
CA ARG A 3 -32.04 -48.11 -36.94
C ARG A 3 -32.09 -47.56 -35.50
N ASN A 4 -32.57 -48.35 -34.54
CA ASN A 4 -32.66 -47.92 -33.14
C ASN A 4 -31.28 -47.79 -32.49
N VAL A 5 -30.30 -48.59 -32.90
CA VAL A 5 -28.93 -48.51 -32.41
C VAL A 5 -28.25 -47.24 -32.94
N ASN A 6 -28.45 -46.92 -34.22
CA ASN A 6 -27.88 -45.71 -34.83
C ASN A 6 -28.49 -44.43 -34.26
N PHE A 7 -29.80 -44.43 -33.99
CA PHE A 7 -30.47 -43.30 -33.35
C PHE A 7 -29.96 -43.07 -31.92
N ARG A 8 -29.84 -44.12 -31.11
CA ARG A 8 -29.29 -44.02 -29.75
C ARG A 8 -27.85 -43.49 -29.74
N LYS A 9 -27.01 -43.97 -30.68
CA LYS A 9 -25.65 -43.46 -30.86
C LYS A 9 -25.63 -41.96 -31.22
N ALA A 10 -26.49 -41.54 -32.16
CA ALA A 10 -26.60 -40.13 -32.54
C ALA A 10 -27.03 -39.25 -31.35
N VAL A 11 -27.99 -39.70 -30.54
CA VAL A 11 -28.42 -38.97 -29.33
C VAL A 11 -27.29 -38.89 -28.30
N SER A 12 -26.54 -39.97 -28.06
CA SER A 12 -25.40 -39.94 -27.14
C SER A 12 -24.29 -38.99 -27.61
N ILE A 13 -24.01 -38.95 -28.92
CA ILE A 13 -23.03 -38.01 -29.50
C ILE A 13 -23.53 -36.58 -29.35
N LEU A 14 -24.82 -36.31 -29.58
CA LEU A 14 -25.40 -34.99 -29.40
C LEU A 14 -25.29 -34.52 -27.94
N LEU A 15 -25.57 -35.41 -26.98
CA LEU A 15 -25.42 -35.11 -25.56
C LEU A 15 -23.96 -34.80 -25.18
N LEU A 16 -23.01 -35.53 -25.77
CA LEU A 16 -21.59 -35.28 -25.57
C LEU A 16 -21.20 -33.87 -26.06
N PHE A 17 -21.66 -33.46 -27.24
CA PHE A 17 -21.39 -32.11 -27.75
C PHE A 17 -22.07 -31.03 -26.90
N LEU A 18 -23.29 -31.27 -26.42
CA LEU A 18 -23.97 -30.34 -25.52
C LEU A 18 -23.19 -30.15 -24.22
N PHE A 19 -22.71 -31.25 -23.64
CA PHE A 19 -21.90 -31.21 -22.43
C PHE A 19 -20.59 -30.46 -22.68
N LEU A 20 -19.90 -30.75 -23.78
CA LEU A 20 -18.64 -30.11 -24.13
C LEU A 20 -18.81 -28.60 -24.36
N ALA A 21 -19.89 -28.19 -25.03
CA ALA A 21 -20.24 -26.78 -25.20
C ALA A 21 -20.52 -26.10 -23.86
N GLY A 22 -21.23 -26.77 -22.94
CA GLY A 22 -21.49 -26.27 -21.59
C GLY A 22 -20.20 -26.06 -20.79
N VAL A 23 -19.29 -27.03 -20.80
CA VAL A 23 -17.98 -26.93 -20.14
C VAL A 23 -17.15 -25.80 -20.74
N HIS A 24 -17.13 -25.68 -22.07
CA HIS A 24 -16.39 -24.63 -22.76
C HIS A 24 -16.90 -23.23 -22.35
N LEU A 25 -18.22 -23.04 -22.30
CA LEU A 25 -18.81 -21.77 -21.89
C LEU A 25 -18.53 -21.47 -20.41
N PHE A 26 -18.59 -22.48 -19.55
CA PHE A 26 -18.26 -22.32 -18.12
C PHE A 26 -16.81 -21.87 -17.93
N ILE A 27 -15.85 -22.52 -18.58
CA ILE A 27 -14.43 -22.13 -18.51
C ILE A 27 -14.22 -20.71 -19.03
N TYR A 28 -14.87 -20.36 -20.14
CA TYR A 28 -14.78 -19.03 -20.73
C TYR A 28 -15.32 -17.94 -19.79
N ALA A 29 -16.48 -18.18 -19.18
CA ALA A 29 -17.06 -17.27 -18.19
C ALA A 29 -16.14 -17.08 -16.98
N GLN A 30 -15.58 -18.17 -16.44
CA GLN A 30 -14.61 -18.10 -15.33
C GLN A 30 -13.37 -17.31 -15.70
N ASN A 31 -12.84 -17.49 -16.91
CA ASN A 31 -11.67 -16.75 -17.39
C ASN A 31 -11.92 -15.24 -17.43
N ILE A 32 -13.09 -14.83 -17.97
CA ILE A 32 -13.50 -13.43 -18.00
C ILE A 32 -13.63 -12.87 -16.59
N THR A 33 -14.36 -13.56 -15.71
CA THR A 33 -14.51 -13.13 -14.32
C THR A 33 -13.16 -12.99 -13.61
N LEU A 34 -12.25 -13.93 -13.83
CA LEU A 34 -10.91 -13.89 -13.24
C LEU A 34 -10.10 -12.69 -13.75
N LYS A 35 -10.15 -12.40 -15.06
CA LYS A 35 -9.51 -11.21 -15.63
C LYS A 35 -10.02 -9.92 -14.99
N TYR A 36 -11.34 -9.78 -14.83
CA TYR A 36 -11.92 -8.61 -14.16
C TYR A 36 -11.46 -8.49 -12.70
N ARG A 37 -11.46 -9.59 -11.94
CA ARG A 37 -10.98 -9.61 -10.55
C ARG A 37 -9.52 -9.21 -10.45
N ILE A 38 -8.67 -9.72 -11.35
CA ILE A 38 -7.25 -9.37 -11.39
C ILE A 38 -7.07 -7.87 -11.66
N THR A 39 -7.81 -7.32 -12.62
CA THR A 39 -7.74 -5.89 -12.93
C THR A 39 -8.19 -5.04 -11.75
N ASP A 40 -9.30 -5.39 -11.10
CA ASP A 40 -9.79 -4.71 -9.90
C ASP A 40 -8.75 -4.74 -8.76
N LEU A 41 -8.14 -5.90 -8.52
CA LEU A 41 -7.06 -6.06 -7.55
C LEU A 41 -5.84 -5.19 -7.88
N LYS A 42 -5.46 -5.08 -9.15
CA LYS A 42 -4.36 -4.21 -9.58
C LYS A 42 -4.67 -2.74 -9.35
N ILE A 43 -5.90 -2.30 -9.62
CA ILE A 43 -6.35 -0.93 -9.37
C ILE A 43 -6.26 -0.62 -7.87
N LYS A 44 -6.83 -1.49 -7.03
CA LYS A 44 -6.78 -1.35 -5.57
C LYS A 44 -5.35 -1.30 -5.02
N LEU A 45 -4.45 -2.11 -5.57
CA LEU A 45 -3.04 -2.10 -5.18
C LEU A 45 -2.37 -0.77 -5.57
N ALA A 46 -2.66 -0.24 -6.76
CA ALA A 46 -2.15 1.06 -7.19
C ALA A 46 -2.68 2.20 -6.29
N GLU A 47 -3.97 2.18 -5.96
CA GLU A 47 -4.59 3.15 -5.04
C GLU A 47 -3.93 3.11 -3.66
N LEU A 48 -3.78 1.92 -3.07
CA LEU A 48 -3.12 1.75 -1.77
C LEU A 48 -1.66 2.21 -1.80
N THR A 49 -0.95 1.93 -2.88
CA THR A 49 0.46 2.37 -3.04
C THR A 49 0.55 3.88 -3.12
N SER A 50 -0.32 4.52 -3.90
CA SER A 50 -0.43 5.98 -3.99
C SER A 50 -0.79 6.61 -2.64
N ALA A 51 -1.76 6.04 -1.93
CA ALA A 51 -2.16 6.50 -0.60
C ALA A 51 -0.99 6.38 0.40
N ARG A 52 -0.25 5.27 0.38
CA ARG A 52 0.94 5.07 1.21
C ARG A 52 2.01 6.11 0.91
N GLN A 53 2.27 6.40 -0.37
CA GLN A 53 3.25 7.40 -0.76
C GLN A 53 2.83 8.82 -0.33
N ALA A 54 1.55 9.16 -0.46
CA ALA A 54 1.00 10.43 0.01
C ALA A 54 1.07 10.57 1.54
N LEU A 55 0.84 9.49 2.28
CA LEU A 55 1.03 9.46 3.74
C LEU A 55 2.51 9.60 4.11
N GLY A 56 3.40 8.91 3.40
CA GLY A 56 4.85 9.04 3.62
C GLY A 56 5.36 10.45 3.37
N SER A 57 4.88 11.13 2.33
CA SER A 57 5.26 12.53 2.07
C SER A 57 4.68 13.51 3.10
N ARG A 58 3.48 13.24 3.63
CA ARG A 58 2.92 14.01 4.75
C ARG A 58 3.72 13.80 6.03
N ALA A 59 4.05 12.55 6.37
CA ALA A 59 4.88 12.23 7.53
C ALA A 59 6.25 12.89 7.42
N ALA A 60 6.92 12.79 6.27
CA ALA A 60 8.20 13.45 6.04
C ALA A 60 8.11 14.98 6.18
N ARG A 61 6.98 15.59 5.82
CA ARG A 61 6.75 17.03 6.01
C ARG A 61 6.52 17.40 7.47
N GLU A 62 5.87 16.53 8.24
CA GLU A 62 5.66 16.74 9.68
C GLU A 62 6.93 16.47 10.50
N GLU A 63 7.80 15.57 10.04
CA GLU A 63 9.10 15.27 10.64
C GLU A 63 10.21 16.25 10.21
N ASP A 64 10.01 17.02 9.13
CA ASP A 64 10.95 18.04 8.69
C ASP A 64 11.03 19.19 9.70
N LEU A 65 12.11 19.19 10.49
CA LEU A 65 12.43 20.19 11.50
C LEU A 65 12.36 21.62 10.95
N ALA A 66 12.73 21.86 9.69
CA ALA A 66 12.65 23.19 9.09
C ALA A 66 11.19 23.63 8.86
N TYR A 67 10.31 22.68 8.53
CA TYR A 67 8.88 22.94 8.42
C TYR A 67 8.24 23.17 9.79
N VAL A 68 8.61 22.38 10.80
CA VAL A 68 8.16 22.55 12.19
C VAL A 68 8.59 23.91 12.73
N GLU A 69 9.85 24.30 12.53
CA GLU A 69 10.37 25.60 12.98
C GLU A 69 9.66 26.77 12.27
N LYS A 70 9.38 26.63 10.97
CA LYS A 70 8.60 27.62 10.21
C LYS A 70 7.16 27.75 10.73
N ILE A 71 6.50 26.65 11.06
CA ILE A 71 5.16 26.66 11.66
C ILE A 71 5.20 27.28 13.06
N ALA A 72 6.19 26.93 13.89
CA ALA A 72 6.35 27.49 15.22
C ALA A 72 6.59 29.02 15.18
N LYS A 73 7.44 29.50 14.27
CA LYS A 73 7.66 30.94 14.06
C LYS A 73 6.41 31.65 13.53
N SER A 74 5.72 31.08 12.55
CA SER A 74 4.59 31.74 11.86
C SER A 74 3.25 31.67 12.60
N LYS A 75 2.97 30.58 13.32
CA LYS A 75 1.69 30.36 14.01
C LYS A 75 1.75 30.57 15.51
N LEU A 76 2.89 30.27 16.14
CA LEU A 76 3.05 30.36 17.60
C LEU A 76 3.90 31.57 18.01
N GLY A 77 4.41 32.36 17.04
CA GLY A 77 5.26 33.51 17.33
C GLY A 77 6.55 33.15 18.07
N MET A 78 6.96 31.87 18.03
CA MET A 78 8.12 31.40 18.75
C MET A 78 9.39 31.91 18.08
N ILE A 79 10.13 32.78 18.76
CA ILE A 79 11.46 33.23 18.35
C ILE A 79 12.47 32.43 19.14
N TYR A 80 13.33 31.68 18.45
CA TYR A 80 14.43 30.96 19.09
C TYR A 80 15.45 32.00 19.59
N PRO A 81 15.77 32.03 20.89
CA PRO A 81 16.75 32.99 21.41
C PRO A 81 18.14 32.68 20.83
N ALA A 82 18.86 33.73 20.42
CA ALA A 82 20.21 33.61 19.85
C ALA A 82 21.23 33.09 20.86
N ASP A 83 21.01 33.40 22.15
CA ASP A 83 21.83 32.94 23.26
C ASP A 83 20.96 32.15 24.24
N ILE A 84 21.31 30.88 24.45
CA ILE A 84 20.70 30.03 25.47
C ILE A 84 21.59 30.12 26.71
N THR A 85 21.25 31.03 27.62
CA THR A 85 21.92 31.09 28.92
C THR A 85 21.34 30.01 29.83
N TYR A 86 22.07 28.91 29.98
CA TYR A 86 21.73 27.89 30.96
C TYR A 86 21.99 28.43 32.37
N ILE A 87 20.93 28.59 33.17
CA ILE A 87 21.07 28.77 34.61
C ILE A 87 21.38 27.38 35.17
N VAL A 88 22.67 27.09 35.35
CA VAL A 88 23.11 25.88 36.05
C VAL A 88 22.91 26.15 37.54
N GLU A 89 21.95 25.48 38.17
CA GLU A 89 21.86 25.46 39.63
C GLU A 89 23.18 24.91 40.19
N GLU A 90 23.77 25.65 41.14
CA GLU A 90 25.13 25.43 41.69
C GLU A 90 25.37 24.01 42.23
N ASN A 91 24.30 23.24 42.49
CA ASN A 91 24.36 21.86 42.94
C ASN A 91 24.56 20.81 41.83
N GLN A 92 24.61 21.18 40.55
CA GLN A 92 24.84 20.23 39.44
C GLN A 92 25.84 20.73 38.39
N ALA A 93 26.87 21.47 38.80
CA ALA A 93 27.98 21.77 37.90
C ALA A 93 28.75 20.48 37.53
N PRO A 94 28.87 20.12 36.23
CA PRO A 94 29.73 19.00 35.83
C PRO A 94 31.18 19.36 36.16
N LYS A 95 31.86 18.50 36.92
CA LYS A 95 33.29 18.64 37.24
C LYS A 95 34.08 18.79 35.93
N LYS A 96 34.79 19.91 35.81
CA LYS A 96 35.69 20.21 34.68
C LYS A 96 36.63 19.02 34.44
N PRO A 97 36.74 18.47 33.21
CA PRO A 97 37.67 17.39 32.94
C PRO A 97 39.12 17.89 33.12
N PRO A 98 40.04 17.04 33.61
CA PRO A 98 41.41 17.46 33.88
C PRO A 98 42.09 17.87 32.58
N GLY A 99 42.63 19.10 32.55
CA GLY A 99 43.38 19.62 31.42
C GLY A 99 44.63 18.78 31.17
N ARG A 100 44.89 18.46 29.90
CA ARG A 100 46.16 17.86 29.46
C ARG A 100 47.26 18.93 29.62
N PRO A 101 48.35 18.67 30.38
CA PRO A 101 49.50 19.55 30.39
C PRO A 101 50.19 19.52 29.02
N GLU A 102 50.68 20.69 28.60
CA GLU A 102 51.47 20.91 27.39
C GLU A 102 52.73 20.04 27.33
#